data_AF-A0A1Q3ZGX2-F1
#
_entry.id   AF-A0A1Q3ZGX2-F1
#
_cell.length_a   1.000
_cell.length_b   1.000
_cell.length_c   1.000
_cell.angle_alpha   90.00
_cell.angle_beta   90.00
_cell.angle_gamma   90.00
#
_symmetry.space_group_name_H-M   'P 1'
#
loop_
_entity.id
_entity.type
_entity.pdbx_description
1 polymer ?
#
loop_
_entity_poly.entity_id
_entity_poly.type
_entity_poly.pdbx_seq_one_letter_code
_entity_poly.pdbx_strand_id
1 'polypeptide(L)'
;MKNNYFWYLLFTGILLFSCNKKEGNGKDQILYKSFSPIIDIQSVRYDTVQNHTICSVVVPVPSDSSISYDLDLNDDQTADFRLVVAHSEYNGGYCGHCSVFTYNIYVTGLSEENKIANSGDYSVARIFNESAVIDLNNNWSSRGDLLLQGGCALPVSASFEEGYFGVRIKDAVGYIKIKRLDKNGIRIIEQGFNKTKNSGIICGQQE
;
A
#
# COMPACT_ATOMS: atom_id res chain seq x y z
N MET A 1 -24.29 55.07 41.85
CA MET A 1 -23.80 53.72 42.21
C MET A 1 -23.86 52.86 40.95
N LYS A 2 -22.69 52.45 40.44
CA LYS A 2 -22.51 51.88 39.09
C LYS A 2 -22.57 50.35 39.14
N ASN A 3 -23.55 49.78 38.43
CA ASN A 3 -23.69 48.34 38.17
C ASN A 3 -22.66 47.88 37.14
N ASN A 4 -21.56 47.28 37.59
CA ASN A 4 -20.50 46.72 36.73
C ASN A 4 -20.33 45.19 36.86
N TYR A 5 -21.31 44.47 37.41
CA TYR A 5 -21.19 43.03 37.66
C TYR A 5 -21.80 42.13 36.56
N PHE A 6 -22.46 42.69 35.54
CA PHE A 6 -23.16 41.90 34.53
C PHE A 6 -22.24 41.29 33.45
N TRP A 7 -21.04 41.86 33.26
CA TRP A 7 -20.10 41.38 32.23
C TRP A 7 -19.22 40.21 32.67
N TYR A 8 -19.00 40.01 33.98
CA TYR A 8 -18.17 38.90 34.48
C TYR A 8 -18.90 37.55 34.46
N LEU A 9 -20.23 37.53 34.45
CA LEU A 9 -21.03 36.30 34.38
C LEU A 9 -21.18 35.75 32.95
N LEU A 10 -20.92 36.55 31.91
CA LEU A 10 -21.04 36.11 30.52
C LEU A 10 -19.77 35.41 30.00
N PHE A 11 -18.60 35.68 30.61
CA PHE A 11 -17.33 35.11 30.16
C PHE A 11 -16.98 33.75 30.78
N THR A 12 -17.59 33.38 31.92
CA THR A 12 -17.40 32.08 32.57
C THR A 12 -18.24 30.95 31.97
N GLY A 13 -19.22 31.27 31.12
CA GLY A 13 -20.08 30.26 30.47
C GLY A 13 -19.48 29.59 29.22
N ILE A 14 -18.48 30.21 28.58
CA ILE A 14 -17.96 29.72 27.28
C ILE A 14 -16.81 28.71 27.45
N LEU A 15 -16.23 28.60 28.66
CA LEU A 15 -15.13 27.68 28.94
C LEU A 15 -15.56 26.26 29.38
N LEU A 16 -16.87 26.02 29.57
CA LEU A 16 -17.36 24.70 30.02
C LEU A 16 -17.83 23.77 28.89
N PHE A 17 -17.74 24.21 27.62
CA PHE A 17 -17.81 23.31 26.47
C PHE A 17 -16.41 22.94 25.97
N SER A 18 -15.45 22.73 26.88
CA SER A 18 -14.35 21.81 26.59
C SER A 18 -14.95 20.41 26.57
N CYS A 19 -15.45 20.02 25.41
CA CYS A 19 -15.83 18.65 25.14
C CYS A 19 -14.53 17.83 25.25
N ASN A 20 -14.23 17.34 26.45
CA ASN A 20 -13.28 16.26 26.63
C ASN A 20 -13.88 15.09 25.87
N LYS A 21 -13.48 14.95 24.61
CA LYS A 21 -13.72 13.76 23.81
C LYS A 21 -13.17 12.64 24.67
N LYS A 22 -14.08 11.86 25.28
CA LYS A 22 -13.71 10.65 25.99
C LYS A 22 -12.87 9.87 24.99
N GLU A 23 -11.58 9.70 25.30
CA GLU A 23 -10.77 8.67 24.69
C GLU A 23 -11.56 7.39 24.90
N GLY A 24 -12.22 6.96 23.83
CA GLY A 24 -13.06 5.80 23.88
C GLY A 24 -12.14 4.64 24.15
N ASN A 25 -12.18 4.10 25.37
CA ASN A 25 -11.87 2.70 25.67
C ASN A 25 -12.89 1.77 24.98
N GLY A 26 -13.26 2.07 23.73
CA GLY A 26 -13.97 1.16 22.87
C GLY A 26 -12.95 0.17 22.32
N LYS A 27 -13.25 -1.12 22.41
CA LYS A 27 -12.46 -2.14 21.71
C LYS A 27 -12.39 -1.77 20.23
N ASP A 28 -11.21 -1.93 19.63
CA ASP A 28 -11.03 -1.65 18.21
C ASP A 28 -11.97 -2.50 17.35
N GLN A 29 -12.45 -1.94 16.25
CA GLN A 29 -13.27 -2.63 15.27
C GLN A 29 -12.39 -3.11 14.11
N ILE A 30 -11.76 -4.26 14.29
CA ILE A 30 -10.91 -4.87 13.28
C ILE A 30 -11.77 -5.68 12.30
N LEU A 31 -11.68 -5.34 11.02
CA LEU A 31 -12.03 -6.26 9.94
C LEU A 31 -10.80 -7.07 9.59
N TYR A 32 -10.91 -8.39 9.61
CA TYR A 32 -9.87 -9.30 9.16
C TYR A 32 -10.40 -10.22 8.07
N LYS A 33 -9.59 -10.46 7.05
CA LYS A 33 -9.90 -11.42 5.98
C LYS A 33 -8.63 -12.14 5.55
N SER A 34 -8.66 -13.46 5.70
CA SER A 34 -7.70 -14.36 5.05
C SER A 34 -8.27 -14.80 3.70
N PHE A 35 -7.42 -14.87 2.67
CA PHE A 35 -7.86 -15.25 1.33
C PHE A 35 -7.81 -16.77 1.14
N SER A 36 -8.99 -17.36 0.95
CA SER A 36 -9.17 -18.77 0.58
C SER A 36 -10.30 -18.89 -0.46
N PRO A 37 -10.01 -19.18 -1.75
CA PRO A 37 -8.70 -19.50 -2.29
C PRO A 37 -7.72 -18.32 -2.26
N ILE A 38 -6.44 -18.65 -2.31
CA ILE A 38 -5.35 -17.69 -2.36
C ILE A 38 -5.43 -16.90 -3.67
N ILE A 39 -5.12 -15.60 -3.61
CA ILE A 39 -5.07 -14.73 -4.80
C ILE A 39 -3.61 -14.59 -5.24
N ASP A 40 -3.29 -15.18 -6.38
CA ASP A 40 -2.00 -15.02 -7.05
C ASP A 40 -2.20 -14.19 -8.33
N ILE A 41 -1.37 -13.16 -8.51
CA ILE A 41 -1.32 -12.38 -9.74
C ILE A 41 0.12 -12.33 -10.26
N GLN A 42 0.30 -12.68 -11.53
CA GLN A 42 1.61 -12.77 -12.17
C GLN A 42 1.54 -12.19 -13.56
N SER A 43 2.60 -11.47 -13.95
CA SER A 43 2.68 -10.87 -15.28
C SER A 43 3.39 -11.79 -16.29
N VAL A 44 4.40 -12.56 -15.85
CA VAL A 44 5.15 -13.48 -16.71
C VAL A 44 4.53 -14.88 -16.65
N ARG A 45 4.27 -15.48 -17.82
CA ARG A 45 3.70 -16.84 -17.89
C ARG A 45 4.79 -17.90 -17.82
N TYR A 46 5.83 -17.69 -18.61
CA TYR A 46 7.02 -18.53 -18.67
C TYR A 46 8.18 -17.70 -19.21
N ASP A 47 9.38 -18.22 -19.00
CA ASP A 47 10.59 -17.63 -19.53
C ASP A 47 11.02 -18.41 -20.78
N THR A 48 11.59 -17.71 -21.75
CA THR A 48 12.19 -18.30 -22.95
C THR A 48 13.61 -17.79 -23.11
N VAL A 49 14.41 -18.47 -23.92
CA VAL A 49 15.75 -18.01 -24.27
C VAL A 49 15.69 -17.26 -25.59
N GLN A 50 16.16 -16.02 -25.58
CA GLN A 50 16.37 -15.21 -26.78
C GLN A 50 17.86 -15.25 -27.13
N ASN A 51 18.16 -15.83 -28.28
CA ASN A 51 19.52 -15.95 -28.80
C ASN A 51 19.76 -14.93 -29.90
N HIS A 52 20.70 -14.02 -29.66
CA HIS A 52 21.29 -13.14 -30.65
C HIS A 52 22.73 -13.54 -30.92
N THR A 53 23.29 -13.07 -32.03
CA THR A 53 24.69 -13.33 -32.41
C THR A 53 25.70 -12.96 -31.33
N ILE A 54 25.37 -11.97 -30.50
CA ILE A 54 26.26 -11.36 -29.50
C ILE A 54 25.79 -11.51 -28.06
N CYS A 55 24.60 -12.11 -27.83
CA CYS A 55 24.20 -12.52 -26.50
C CYS A 55 23.06 -13.53 -26.47
N SER A 56 22.95 -14.25 -25.36
CA SER A 56 21.86 -15.17 -25.05
C SER A 56 21.30 -14.77 -23.69
N VAL A 57 20.00 -14.46 -23.63
CA VAL A 57 19.34 -14.00 -22.41
C VAL A 57 18.01 -14.72 -22.19
N VAL A 58 17.67 -14.92 -20.92
CA VAL A 58 16.36 -15.40 -20.51
C VAL A 58 15.40 -14.21 -20.47
N VAL A 59 14.29 -14.31 -21.18
CA VAL A 59 13.31 -13.23 -21.34
C VAL A 59 11.90 -13.71 -20.97
N PRO A 60 11.08 -12.85 -20.36
CA PRO A 60 9.71 -13.18 -20.00
C PRO A 60 8.83 -13.31 -21.24
N VAL A 61 7.80 -14.15 -21.17
CA VAL A 61 6.73 -14.23 -22.16
C VAL A 61 5.36 -13.97 -21.52
N PRO A 62 4.53 -13.07 -22.09
CA PRO A 62 4.87 -12.16 -23.21
C PRO A 62 5.95 -11.14 -22.81
N SER A 63 6.51 -10.39 -23.78
CA SER A 63 7.55 -9.37 -23.50
C SER A 63 7.02 -8.19 -22.68
N ASP A 64 5.74 -7.86 -22.88
CA ASP A 64 5.03 -6.82 -22.14
C ASP A 64 3.74 -7.41 -21.58
N SER A 65 3.51 -7.25 -20.28
CA SER A 65 2.31 -7.74 -19.61
C SER A 65 1.97 -6.87 -18.42
N SER A 66 0.68 -6.72 -18.18
CA SER A 66 0.16 -6.10 -16.96
C SER A 66 -1.08 -6.84 -16.52
N ILE A 67 -1.17 -7.12 -15.23
CA ILE A 67 -2.35 -7.66 -14.57
C ILE A 67 -2.63 -6.82 -13.32
N SER A 68 -3.92 -6.59 -13.05
CA SER A 68 -4.34 -5.84 -11.88
C SER A 68 -5.39 -6.60 -11.08
N TYR A 69 -5.41 -6.34 -9.77
CA TYR A 69 -6.41 -6.85 -8.85
C TYR A 69 -6.94 -5.71 -7.98
N ASP A 70 -8.26 -5.58 -7.96
CA ASP A 70 -8.98 -4.54 -7.21
C ASP A 70 -9.44 -5.12 -5.87
N LEU A 71 -9.16 -4.40 -4.79
CA LEU A 71 -9.36 -4.84 -3.43
C LEU A 71 -10.29 -3.89 -2.69
N ASP A 72 -11.41 -4.42 -2.22
CA ASP A 72 -12.27 -3.81 -1.20
C ASP A 72 -11.74 -4.22 0.19
N LEU A 73 -11.21 -3.23 0.91
CA LEU A 73 -10.57 -3.43 2.20
C LEU A 73 -11.57 -3.22 3.35
N ASN A 74 -12.54 -2.33 3.15
CA ASN A 74 -13.45 -1.86 4.19
C ASN A 74 -14.83 -2.59 4.19
N ASP A 75 -15.05 -3.48 3.21
CA ASP A 75 -16.24 -4.29 2.97
C ASP A 75 -17.50 -3.44 2.65
N ASP A 76 -17.32 -2.34 1.90
CA ASP A 76 -18.41 -1.46 1.44
C ASP A 76 -18.86 -1.76 -0.01
N GLN A 77 -18.36 -2.83 -0.61
CA GLN A 77 -18.61 -3.28 -1.99
C GLN A 77 -18.00 -2.38 -3.06
N THR A 78 -17.14 -1.44 -2.67
CA THR A 78 -16.36 -0.60 -3.59
C THR A 78 -14.88 -0.93 -3.44
N ALA A 79 -14.18 -1.07 -4.57
CA ALA A 79 -12.74 -1.30 -4.52
C ALA A 79 -12.02 -0.05 -3.99
N ASP A 80 -11.17 -0.25 -2.99
CA ASP A 80 -10.37 0.80 -2.35
C ASP A 80 -9.00 0.95 -3.00
N PHE A 81 -8.37 -0.17 -3.34
CA PHE A 81 -7.00 -0.24 -3.85
C PHE A 81 -6.92 -1.10 -5.10
N ARG A 82 -5.98 -0.74 -5.99
CA ARG A 82 -5.59 -1.56 -7.14
C ARG A 82 -4.14 -1.97 -7.01
N LEU A 83 -3.90 -3.27 -6.93
CA LEU A 83 -2.56 -3.85 -7.05
C LEU A 83 -2.30 -4.13 -8.52
N VAL A 84 -1.13 -3.74 -9.01
CA VAL A 84 -0.71 -3.94 -10.40
C VAL A 84 0.63 -4.65 -10.41
N VAL A 85 0.69 -5.73 -11.19
CA VAL A 85 1.91 -6.47 -11.49
C VAL A 85 2.16 -6.35 -12.98
N ALA A 86 3.26 -5.70 -13.34
CA ALA A 86 3.59 -5.41 -14.72
C ALA A 86 5.07 -5.67 -15.01
N HIS A 87 5.35 -5.99 -16.25
CA HIS A 87 6.70 -5.91 -16.81
C HIS A 87 6.62 -5.43 -18.25
N SER A 88 7.73 -4.86 -18.71
CA SER A 88 7.86 -4.41 -20.09
C SER A 88 9.30 -4.47 -20.57
N GLU A 89 9.48 -4.65 -21.88
CA GLU A 89 10.78 -4.49 -22.51
C GLU A 89 11.23 -3.02 -22.43
N TYR A 90 12.49 -2.81 -22.04
CA TYR A 90 13.08 -1.50 -21.89
C TYR A 90 13.40 -0.90 -23.26
N ASN A 91 12.71 0.20 -23.59
CA ASN A 91 12.88 0.93 -24.86
C ASN A 91 13.55 2.31 -24.67
N GLY A 92 14.09 2.60 -23.48
CA GLY A 92 14.56 3.93 -23.07
C GLY A 92 15.93 4.37 -23.60
N GLY A 93 16.57 3.57 -24.47
CA GLY A 93 17.89 3.85 -25.04
C GLY A 93 18.77 2.62 -25.15
N TYR A 94 20.02 2.80 -25.57
CA TYR A 94 20.98 1.72 -25.64
C TYR A 94 21.32 1.20 -24.24
N CYS A 95 21.13 -0.11 -24.03
CA CYS A 95 21.41 -0.78 -22.77
C CYS A 95 22.21 -2.07 -22.97
N GLY A 96 23.16 -2.02 -23.90
CA GLY A 96 23.79 -3.23 -24.40
C GLY A 96 22.98 -3.87 -25.51
N HIS A 97 23.38 -5.09 -25.85
CA HIS A 97 22.94 -5.78 -27.05
C HIS A 97 21.77 -6.75 -26.83
N CYS A 98 21.32 -6.89 -25.59
CA CYS A 98 20.29 -7.85 -25.20
C CYS A 98 19.03 -7.13 -24.78
N SER A 99 17.89 -7.79 -24.95
CA SER A 99 16.63 -7.34 -24.38
C SER A 99 16.77 -7.23 -22.85
N VAL A 100 16.39 -6.07 -22.32
CA VAL A 100 16.35 -5.79 -20.89
C VAL A 100 14.92 -5.48 -20.54
N PHE A 101 14.45 -5.96 -19.38
CA PHE A 101 13.07 -5.78 -18.96
C PHE A 101 13.02 -4.99 -17.66
N THR A 102 12.01 -4.15 -17.54
CA THR A 102 11.65 -3.49 -16.27
C THR A 102 10.48 -4.25 -15.67
N TYR A 103 10.62 -4.63 -14.42
CA TYR A 103 9.59 -5.29 -13.62
C TYR A 103 9.08 -4.32 -12.58
N ASN A 104 7.77 -4.18 -12.47
CA ASN A 104 7.12 -3.26 -11.56
C ASN A 104 5.95 -3.94 -10.87
N ILE A 105 5.92 -3.86 -9.54
CA ILE A 105 4.75 -4.17 -8.74
C ILE A 105 4.44 -2.95 -7.90
N TYR A 106 3.24 -2.43 -8.03
CA TYR A 106 2.81 -1.26 -7.29
C TYR A 106 1.35 -1.37 -6.87
N VAL A 107 1.00 -0.59 -5.86
CA VAL A 107 -0.36 -0.42 -5.37
C VAL A 107 -0.76 1.04 -5.50
N THR A 108 -2.02 1.28 -5.84
CA THR A 108 -2.59 2.63 -5.98
C THR A 108 -3.95 2.70 -5.29
N GLY A 109 -4.20 3.78 -4.56
CA GLY A 109 -5.52 4.09 -4.03
C GLY A 109 -6.46 4.52 -5.15
N LEU A 110 -7.69 3.98 -5.17
CA LEU A 110 -8.71 4.28 -6.18
C LEU A 110 -9.49 5.57 -5.89
N SER A 111 -9.24 6.20 -4.74
CA SER A 111 -9.76 7.49 -4.34
C SER A 111 -8.65 8.37 -3.74
N GLU A 112 -8.89 9.68 -3.62
CA GLU A 112 -7.94 10.59 -2.97
C GLU A 112 -7.74 10.30 -1.49
N GLU A 113 -8.70 9.66 -0.85
CA GLU A 113 -8.67 9.31 0.58
C GLU A 113 -7.90 8.01 0.84
N ASN A 114 -7.69 7.20 -0.22
CA ASN A 114 -7.04 5.91 -0.16
C ASN A 114 -5.52 6.10 -0.38
N LYS A 115 -4.75 5.80 0.66
CA LYS A 115 -3.29 6.02 0.69
C LYS A 115 -2.54 4.76 1.09
N ILE A 116 -1.27 4.73 0.72
CA ILE A 116 -0.31 3.68 1.00
C ILE A 116 0.83 4.28 1.82
N ALA A 117 1.26 3.54 2.84
CA ALA A 117 2.37 3.91 3.69
C ALA A 117 3.68 3.76 2.90
N ASN A 118 4.49 4.82 2.87
CA ASN A 118 5.74 4.88 2.10
C ASN A 118 6.96 5.11 3.01
N SER A 119 8.14 4.72 2.54
CA SER A 119 9.40 4.89 3.24
C SER A 119 9.92 6.34 3.25
N GLY A 120 9.30 7.24 2.47
CA GLY A 120 9.65 8.66 2.33
C GLY A 120 10.25 9.02 0.98
N ASP A 121 10.90 8.06 0.31
CA ASP A 121 11.59 8.28 -0.95
C ASP A 121 10.79 7.73 -2.15
N TYR A 122 10.67 8.52 -3.21
CA TYR A 122 10.21 8.11 -4.56
C TYR A 122 8.96 7.21 -4.63
N SER A 123 8.01 7.40 -3.72
CA SER A 123 6.80 6.58 -3.62
C SER A 123 7.04 5.07 -3.37
N VAL A 124 8.18 4.69 -2.79
CA VAL A 124 8.42 3.29 -2.40
C VAL A 124 7.57 2.94 -1.19
N ALA A 125 6.78 1.87 -1.31
CA ALA A 125 5.94 1.36 -0.24
C ALA A 125 6.79 0.89 0.94
N ARG A 126 6.38 1.22 2.16
CA ARG A 126 7.00 0.72 3.37
C ARG A 126 6.51 -0.70 3.64
N ILE A 127 7.44 -1.65 3.71
CA ILE A 127 7.17 -3.02 4.13
C ILE A 127 7.39 -3.14 5.63
N PHE A 128 6.39 -3.67 6.33
CA PHE A 128 6.34 -3.89 7.76
C PHE A 128 6.45 -5.39 8.06
N ASN A 129 7.03 -5.69 9.23
CA ASN A 129 7.08 -7.04 9.76
C ASN A 129 5.78 -7.37 10.52
N GLU A 130 5.58 -8.66 10.80
CA GLU A 130 4.58 -9.13 11.77
C GLU A 130 4.64 -8.31 13.07
N SER A 131 3.49 -8.03 13.68
CA SER A 131 3.38 -7.27 14.93
C SER A 131 3.83 -5.80 14.88
N ALA A 132 4.27 -5.27 13.74
CA ALA A 132 4.54 -3.84 13.59
C ALA A 132 3.23 -3.04 13.62
N VAL A 133 3.27 -1.84 14.22
CA VAL A 133 2.12 -0.93 14.28
C VAL A 133 2.10 -0.06 13.03
N ILE A 134 0.98 -0.05 12.33
CA ILE A 134 0.65 0.93 11.30
C ILE A 134 -0.30 1.95 11.91
N ASP A 135 0.05 3.23 11.84
CA ASP A 135 -0.73 4.34 12.38
C ASP A 135 -0.75 5.52 11.41
N LEU A 136 -1.52 6.56 11.75
CA LEU A 136 -1.66 7.75 10.93
C LEU A 136 -0.37 8.57 10.78
N ASN A 137 0.68 8.33 11.59
CA ASN A 137 1.93 9.08 11.57
C ASN A 137 2.90 8.62 10.47
N ASN A 138 2.56 7.55 9.73
CA ASN A 138 3.33 7.15 8.57
C ASN A 138 3.29 8.21 7.45
N ASN A 139 4.25 8.14 6.54
CA ASN A 139 4.20 8.92 5.31
C ASN A 139 3.20 8.27 4.34
N TRP A 140 2.20 9.01 3.88
CA TRP A 140 1.11 8.49 3.06
C TRP A 140 1.12 9.07 1.64
N SER A 141 1.02 8.20 0.63
CA SER A 141 0.91 8.60 -0.79
C SER A 141 -0.24 7.86 -1.47
N SER A 142 -0.74 8.35 -2.60
CA SER A 142 -1.72 7.63 -3.42
C SER A 142 -1.15 6.39 -4.10
N ARG A 143 0.19 6.29 -4.20
CA ARG A 143 0.90 5.17 -4.82
C ARG A 143 2.06 4.69 -3.94
N GLY A 144 2.22 3.37 -3.91
CA GLY A 144 3.36 2.69 -3.31
C GLY A 144 3.95 1.67 -4.29
N ASP A 145 5.20 1.87 -4.72
CA ASP A 145 5.94 0.87 -5.49
C ASP A 145 6.52 -0.18 -4.51
N LEU A 146 6.11 -1.43 -4.69
CA LEU A 146 6.55 -2.57 -3.88
C LEU A 146 7.82 -3.20 -4.48
N LEU A 147 7.84 -3.30 -5.81
CA LEU A 147 8.98 -3.80 -6.57
C LEU A 147 9.19 -2.91 -7.79
N LEU A 148 10.43 -2.49 -8.01
CA LEU A 148 10.87 -1.78 -9.19
C LEU A 148 12.31 -2.20 -9.45
N GLN A 149 12.50 -3.06 -10.44
CA GLN A 149 13.80 -3.65 -10.77
C GLN A 149 13.96 -3.84 -12.28
N GLY A 150 15.20 -4.01 -12.72
CA GLY A 150 15.52 -4.17 -14.15
C GLY A 150 15.45 -2.86 -14.92
N GLY A 151 15.68 -2.89 -16.23
CA GLY A 151 15.98 -1.67 -16.98
C GLY A 151 17.37 -1.10 -16.62
N CYS A 152 17.70 0.02 -17.24
CA CYS A 152 19.10 0.43 -17.40
C CYS A 152 19.47 1.70 -16.62
N ALA A 153 18.46 2.48 -16.29
CA ALA A 153 18.58 3.71 -15.53
C ALA A 153 17.26 3.94 -14.78
N LEU A 154 16.97 3.08 -13.80
CA LEU A 154 15.86 3.35 -12.89
C LEU A 154 16.28 4.43 -11.89
N PRO A 155 15.41 5.41 -11.60
CA PRO A 155 15.71 6.46 -10.62
C PRO A 155 15.86 5.91 -9.20
N VAL A 156 15.18 4.79 -8.91
CA VAL A 156 15.26 4.03 -7.67
C VAL A 156 15.07 2.54 -7.95
N SER A 157 15.49 1.70 -7.01
CA SER A 157 15.13 0.29 -6.98
C SER A 157 14.29 0.00 -5.74
N ALA A 158 13.28 -0.84 -5.89
CA ALA A 158 12.46 -1.35 -4.80
C ALA A 158 12.37 -2.87 -4.92
N SER A 159 12.45 -3.56 -3.80
CA SER A 159 12.30 -5.01 -3.74
C SER A 159 11.73 -5.41 -2.38
N PHE A 160 10.95 -6.48 -2.39
CA PHE A 160 10.44 -7.14 -1.19
C PHE A 160 10.41 -8.65 -1.44
N GLU A 161 10.41 -9.43 -0.36
CA GLU A 161 10.23 -10.89 -0.44
C GLU A 161 8.88 -11.30 0.17
N GLU A 162 8.61 -10.84 1.38
CA GLU A 162 7.34 -11.05 2.07
C GLU A 162 7.16 -9.94 3.10
N GLY A 163 5.91 -9.59 3.41
CA GLY A 163 5.59 -8.70 4.51
C GLY A 163 4.23 -8.04 4.37
N TYR A 164 4.04 -7.01 5.19
CA TYR A 164 2.83 -6.20 5.21
C TYR A 164 3.12 -4.85 4.59
N PHE A 165 2.20 -4.30 3.81
CA PHE A 165 2.24 -2.86 3.52
C PHE A 165 1.03 -2.17 4.14
N GLY A 166 1.26 -0.97 4.64
CA GLY A 166 0.24 -0.17 5.31
C GLY A 166 -0.65 0.55 4.30
N VAL A 167 -1.94 0.60 4.61
CA VAL A 167 -2.95 1.29 3.82
C VAL A 167 -3.81 2.16 4.72
N ARG A 168 -4.38 3.23 4.15
CA ARG A 168 -5.25 4.16 4.86
C ARG A 168 -6.45 4.51 3.99
N ILE A 169 -7.64 4.52 4.59
CA ILE A 169 -8.88 5.02 4.00
C ILE A 169 -9.40 6.08 4.97
N LYS A 170 -9.36 7.36 4.54
CA LYS A 170 -9.67 8.51 5.42
C LYS A 170 -8.79 8.52 6.68
N ASP A 171 -9.42 8.37 7.86
CA ASP A 171 -8.78 8.40 9.19
C ASP A 171 -8.58 6.99 9.78
N ALA A 172 -8.77 5.95 8.98
CA ALA A 172 -8.67 4.55 9.39
C ALA A 172 -7.53 3.88 8.62
N VAL A 173 -6.84 2.94 9.27
CA VAL A 173 -5.66 2.27 8.73
C VAL A 173 -5.84 0.76 8.66
N GLY A 174 -5.14 0.14 7.73
CA GLY A 174 -5.11 -1.29 7.53
C GLY A 174 -3.75 -1.79 7.10
N TYR A 175 -3.68 -3.09 6.88
CA TYR A 175 -2.55 -3.76 6.28
C TYR A 175 -3.02 -4.73 5.20
N ILE A 176 -2.14 -4.99 4.24
CA ILE A 176 -2.28 -6.09 3.30
C ILE A 176 -0.99 -6.90 3.35
N LYS A 177 -1.10 -8.20 3.62
CA LYS A 177 0.03 -9.13 3.63
C LYS A 177 0.23 -9.70 2.24
N ILE A 178 1.46 -9.58 1.75
CA ILE A 178 1.85 -10.08 0.44
C ILE A 178 3.12 -10.90 0.52
N LYS A 179 3.26 -11.80 -0.44
CA LYS A 179 4.48 -12.56 -0.69
C LYS A 179 4.84 -12.49 -2.16
N ARG A 180 6.12 -12.28 -2.45
CA ARG A 180 6.66 -12.33 -3.80
C ARG A 180 6.59 -13.77 -4.33
N LEU A 181 6.19 -13.91 -5.57
CA LEU A 181 6.25 -15.15 -6.33
C LEU A 181 7.34 -15.04 -7.39
N ASP A 182 7.74 -16.20 -7.91
CA ASP A 182 8.55 -16.27 -9.13
C ASP A 182 7.82 -15.58 -10.29
N LYS A 183 8.55 -15.33 -11.40
CA LYS A 183 7.95 -14.85 -12.66
C LYS A 183 7.20 -13.51 -12.52
N ASN A 184 7.78 -12.60 -11.73
CA ASN A 184 7.20 -11.28 -11.43
C ASN A 184 5.72 -11.38 -11.04
N GLY A 185 5.50 -11.93 -9.85
CA GLY A 185 4.19 -12.15 -9.31
C GLY A 185 4.11 -11.84 -7.83
N ILE A 186 2.88 -11.70 -7.34
CA ILE A 186 2.58 -11.59 -5.91
C ILE A 186 1.43 -12.51 -5.53
N ARG A 187 1.47 -12.92 -4.27
CA ARG A 187 0.40 -13.60 -3.56
C ARG A 187 -0.17 -12.65 -2.51
N ILE A 188 -1.47 -12.43 -2.52
CA ILE A 188 -2.19 -11.71 -1.45
C ILE A 188 -2.67 -12.76 -0.45
N ILE A 189 -2.19 -12.65 0.80
CA ILE A 189 -2.39 -13.69 1.84
C ILE A 189 -3.58 -13.32 2.73
N GLU A 190 -3.57 -12.10 3.25
CA GLU A 190 -4.58 -11.60 4.17
C GLU A 190 -4.59 -10.07 4.19
N GLN A 191 -5.66 -9.53 4.76
CA GLN A 191 -5.80 -8.10 5.04
C GLN A 191 -6.43 -7.88 6.41
N GLY A 192 -6.09 -6.74 7.01
CA GLY A 192 -6.71 -6.24 8.22
C GLY A 192 -7.01 -4.75 8.08
N PHE A 193 -8.11 -4.29 8.67
CA PHE A 193 -8.51 -2.88 8.63
C PHE A 193 -9.18 -2.47 9.95
N ASN A 194 -8.63 -1.46 10.61
CA ASN A 194 -9.19 -0.92 11.84
C ASN A 194 -10.20 0.19 11.51
N LYS A 195 -11.49 -0.11 11.66
CA LYS A 195 -12.58 0.86 11.46
C LYS A 195 -12.64 1.94 12.54
N THR A 196 -11.92 1.77 13.66
CA THR A 196 -11.83 2.79 14.70
C THR A 196 -11.00 3.97 14.20
N LYS A 197 -11.63 5.14 14.08
CA LYS A 197 -10.98 6.36 13.58
C LYS A 197 -9.80 6.76 14.46
N ASN A 198 -8.67 7.06 13.82
CA ASN A 198 -7.42 7.48 14.45
C ASN A 198 -6.76 6.44 15.37
N SER A 199 -7.19 5.18 15.30
CA SER A 199 -6.49 4.07 15.93
C SER A 199 -5.52 3.43 14.94
N GLY A 200 -4.37 2.97 15.44
CA GLY A 200 -3.46 2.14 14.66
C GLY A 200 -3.97 0.71 14.51
N ILE A 201 -3.25 -0.10 13.72
CA ILE A 201 -3.47 -1.54 13.61
C ILE A 201 -2.13 -2.26 13.71
N ILE A 202 -2.12 -3.40 14.40
CA ILE A 202 -0.95 -4.27 14.45
C ILE A 202 -0.97 -5.21 13.23
N CYS A 203 0.14 -5.33 12.51
CA CYS A 203 0.26 -6.28 11.40
C CYS A 203 -0.01 -7.71 11.89
N GLY A 204 -0.95 -8.40 11.25
CA GLY A 204 -1.42 -9.74 11.66
C GLY A 204 -2.55 -9.73 12.70
N GLN A 205 -3.01 -8.57 13.16
CA GLN A 205 -4.14 -8.48 14.10
C GLN A 205 -5.43 -8.96 13.45
N GLN A 206 -6.18 -9.80 14.18
CA GLN A 206 -7.46 -10.39 13.75
C GLN A 206 -8.68 -9.87 14.53
N GLU A 207 -8.48 -9.35 15.75
CA GLU A 207 -9.54 -8.83 16.67
C GLU A 207 -9.08 -7.65 17.52
#